data_AF-A0A0K2S3B5-F1
#
_entry.id   AF-A0A0K2S3B5-F1
#
_cell.length_a   1.000
_cell.length_b   1.000
_cell.length_c   1.000
_cell.angle_alpha   90.00
_cell.angle_beta   90.00
_cell.angle_gamma   90.00
#
_symmetry.space_group_name_H-M   'P 1'
#
loop_
_entity.id
_entity.type
_entity.pdbx_description
1 polymer ?
#
loop_
_entity_poly.entity_id
_entity_poly.type
_entity_poly.pdbx_seq_one_letter_code
_entity_poly.pdbx_strand_id
1 'polypeptide(L)'
;MAVIYYGEGTHDAGFVGFRVARTVGVADDYRQEYFSLREYSYATAHRLAYSLDRKWEAEAEEVKRQNKTCKRRRNSGPNIIADGLRAYIGIESRSRMGGKRTYFTPCFLVTKPGYGNGDIAFRVSTHGYNEAYEKAVETYCEIHNLTDEQYVELLDRMPSKEVFTGYLLDALLMRGHRATKAEILSKLGSVENEGVSPMAKGKTARTEFVAQSIGGRNNQATSYLVEKNMNLYK
;
A
#
# COMPACT_ATOMS: atom_id res chain seq x y z
N MET A 1 11.99 -28.37 2.92
CA MET A 1 12.06 -29.19 1.69
C MET A 1 10.69 -29.79 1.45
N ALA A 2 10.09 -29.49 0.29
CA ALA A 2 8.75 -29.94 -0.09
C ALA A 2 8.75 -31.17 -1.03
N VAL A 3 9.93 -31.58 -1.52
CA VAL A 3 10.13 -32.79 -2.33
C VAL A 3 10.63 -33.94 -1.45
N ILE A 4 9.97 -35.09 -1.52
CA ILE A 4 10.32 -36.33 -0.81
C ILE A 4 10.49 -37.45 -1.83
N TYR A 5 11.61 -38.19 -1.75
CA TYR A 5 11.84 -39.38 -2.55
C TYR A 5 11.41 -40.63 -1.77
N TYR A 6 10.62 -41.48 -2.42
CA TYR A 6 10.22 -42.79 -1.93
C TYR A 6 10.93 -43.87 -2.75
N GLY A 7 11.84 -44.61 -2.11
CA GLY A 7 12.43 -45.82 -2.68
C GLY A 7 11.51 -47.03 -2.53
N GLU A 8 11.96 -48.18 -3.01
CA GLU A 8 11.25 -49.45 -2.80
C GLU A 8 11.03 -49.71 -1.30
N GLY A 9 9.81 -50.10 -0.94
CA GLY A 9 9.42 -50.36 0.46
C GLY A 9 9.33 -49.13 1.37
N THR A 10 9.54 -47.92 0.86
CA THR A 10 9.55 -46.69 1.69
C THR A 10 8.15 -46.08 1.88
N HIS A 11 7.23 -46.31 0.95
CA HIS A 11 5.85 -45.83 1.03
C HIS A 11 4.90 -46.98 1.30
N ASP A 12 3.98 -46.85 2.26
CA ASP A 12 3.07 -47.93 2.70
C ASP A 12 2.22 -48.51 1.55
N ALA A 13 1.84 -47.66 0.58
CA ALA A 13 1.12 -48.07 -0.63
C ALA A 13 2.01 -48.60 -1.78
N GLY A 14 3.32 -48.79 -1.56
CA GLY A 14 4.26 -49.28 -2.57
C GLY A 14 4.62 -48.28 -3.67
N PHE A 15 4.40 -46.98 -3.45
CA PHE A 15 4.81 -45.93 -4.38
C PHE A 15 6.34 -45.78 -4.38
N VAL A 16 6.90 -45.69 -5.59
CA VAL A 16 8.33 -45.46 -5.82
C VAL A 16 8.49 -44.27 -6.75
N GLY A 17 9.14 -43.22 -6.28
CA GLY A 17 9.29 -41.95 -6.99
C GLY A 17 9.28 -40.72 -6.09
N PHE A 18 9.01 -39.56 -6.68
CA PHE A 18 9.08 -38.28 -5.97
C PHE A 18 7.68 -37.75 -5.65
N ARG A 19 7.46 -37.30 -4.42
CA ARG A 19 6.28 -36.52 -4.02
C ARG A 19 6.68 -35.09 -3.80
N VAL A 20 5.95 -34.16 -4.40
CA VAL A 20 6.05 -32.72 -4.12
C VAL A 20 4.81 -32.32 -3.34
N ALA A 21 4.99 -31.68 -2.20
CA ALA A 21 3.88 -31.21 -1.38
C ALA A 21 4.18 -29.84 -0.78
N ARG A 22 3.33 -28.85 -1.03
CA ARG A 22 3.49 -27.48 -0.54
C ARG A 22 2.14 -26.81 -0.31
N THR A 23 2.07 -26.02 0.75
CA THR A 23 0.94 -25.12 0.99
C THR A 23 1.21 -23.78 0.30
N VAL A 24 0.32 -23.35 -0.58
CA VAL A 24 0.44 -22.09 -1.32
C VAL A 24 -0.44 -21.04 -0.63
N GLY A 25 0.15 -20.21 0.23
CA GLY A 25 -0.58 -19.13 0.89
C GLY A 25 -1.31 -19.53 2.17
N VAL A 26 -2.63 -19.72 2.11
CA VAL A 26 -3.47 -20.03 3.29
C VAL A 26 -3.40 -21.53 3.59
N ALA A 27 -3.61 -21.94 4.85
CA ALA A 27 -3.53 -23.33 5.30
C ALA A 27 -4.36 -24.33 4.47
N ASP A 28 -5.42 -23.87 3.80
CA ASP A 28 -6.35 -24.71 3.06
C ASP A 28 -5.94 -24.97 1.59
N ASP A 29 -4.94 -24.26 1.04
CA ASP A 29 -4.41 -24.53 -0.33
C ASP A 29 -3.16 -25.42 -0.25
N TYR A 30 -3.38 -26.66 0.21
CA TYR A 30 -2.36 -27.70 0.22
C TYR A 30 -2.34 -28.45 -1.12
N ARG A 31 -1.24 -28.34 -1.85
CA ARG A 31 -1.04 -28.99 -3.14
C ARG A 31 -0.06 -30.13 -3.00
N GLN A 32 -0.38 -31.25 -3.67
CA GLN A 32 0.49 -32.43 -3.73
C GLN A 32 0.49 -33.04 -5.13
N GLU A 33 1.65 -33.50 -5.58
CA GLU A 33 1.80 -34.17 -6.87
C GLU A 33 2.87 -35.27 -6.78
N TYR A 34 2.68 -36.33 -7.55
CA TYR A 34 3.51 -37.54 -7.51
C TYR A 34 4.12 -37.80 -8.88
N PHE A 35 5.43 -38.05 -8.91
CA PHE A 35 6.19 -38.42 -10.11
C PHE A 35 6.72 -39.83 -9.93
N SER A 36 6.01 -40.81 -10.50
CA SER A 36 6.35 -42.23 -10.36
C SER A 36 7.55 -42.63 -11.22
N LEU A 37 8.44 -43.47 -10.68
CA LEU A 37 9.51 -44.10 -11.46
C LEU A 37 9.02 -45.20 -12.42
N ARG A 38 7.73 -45.56 -12.36
CA ARG A 38 7.09 -46.43 -13.37
C ARG A 38 6.84 -45.69 -14.68
N GLU A 39 6.57 -44.39 -14.60
CA GLU A 39 6.19 -43.56 -15.74
C GLU A 39 7.38 -42.74 -16.27
N TYR A 40 8.30 -42.36 -15.38
CA TYR A 40 9.41 -41.48 -15.70
C TYR A 40 10.74 -42.12 -15.28
N SER A 41 11.80 -41.85 -16.06
CA SER A 41 13.16 -42.13 -15.59
C SER A 41 13.46 -41.35 -14.31
N TYR A 42 14.38 -41.85 -13.49
CA TYR A 42 14.81 -41.15 -12.26
C TYR A 42 15.19 -39.69 -12.52
N ALA A 43 16.01 -39.44 -13.54
CA ALA A 43 16.45 -38.10 -13.90
C ALA A 43 15.27 -37.20 -14.32
N THR A 44 14.31 -37.74 -15.08
CA THR A 44 13.12 -37.01 -15.51
C THR A 44 12.21 -36.68 -14.32
N ALA A 45 11.89 -37.67 -13.49
CA ALA A 45 11.03 -37.51 -12.32
C ALA A 45 11.63 -36.50 -11.32
N HIS A 46 12.93 -36.60 -11.06
CA HIS A 46 13.66 -35.65 -10.23
C HIS A 46 13.58 -34.22 -10.80
N ARG A 47 13.86 -34.04 -12.10
CA ARG A 47 13.80 -32.73 -12.75
C ARG A 47 12.40 -32.12 -12.66
N LEU A 48 11.35 -32.90 -12.94
CA LEU A 48 9.96 -32.44 -12.88
C LEU A 48 9.58 -32.04 -11.46
N ALA A 49 9.85 -32.89 -10.47
CA ALA A 49 9.53 -32.65 -9.06
C ALA A 49 10.16 -31.35 -8.54
N TYR A 50 11.46 -31.16 -8.75
CA TYR A 50 12.15 -29.94 -8.33
C TYR A 50 11.74 -28.70 -9.13
N SER A 51 11.39 -28.85 -10.41
CA SER A 51 10.87 -27.72 -11.21
C SER A 51 9.50 -27.26 -10.71
N LEU A 52 8.64 -28.20 -10.30
CA LEU A 52 7.33 -27.90 -9.74
C LEU A 52 7.45 -27.27 -8.36
N ASP A 53 8.33 -27.79 -7.51
CA ASP A 53 8.60 -27.21 -6.19
C ASP A 53 9.05 -25.75 -6.29
N ARG A 54 9.96 -25.42 -7.23
CA ARG A 54 10.38 -24.03 -7.47
C ARG A 54 9.23 -23.14 -7.93
N LYS A 55 8.33 -23.63 -8.78
CA LYS A 55 7.15 -22.87 -9.23
C LYS A 55 6.20 -22.58 -8.07
N TRP A 56 5.85 -23.61 -7.30
CA TRP A 56 4.98 -23.45 -6.13
C TRP A 56 5.63 -22.64 -5.01
N GLU A 57 6.96 -22.68 -4.88
CA GLU A 57 7.70 -21.82 -3.95
C GLU A 57 7.58 -20.35 -4.32
N ALA A 58 7.78 -20.01 -5.61
CA ALA A 58 7.61 -18.64 -6.09
C ALA A 58 6.17 -18.15 -5.89
N GLU A 59 5.18 -18.99 -6.20
CA GLU A 59 3.77 -18.69 -5.99
C GLU A 59 3.45 -18.50 -4.50
N ALA A 60 3.93 -19.39 -3.63
CA ALA A 60 3.71 -19.30 -2.20
C ALA A 60 4.34 -18.04 -1.59
N GLU A 61 5.55 -17.66 -2.02
CA GLU A 61 6.20 -16.44 -1.54
C GLU A 61 5.48 -15.19 -2.03
N GLU A 62 4.96 -15.19 -3.27
CA GLU A 62 4.15 -14.10 -3.80
C GLU A 62 2.83 -13.94 -3.04
N VAL A 63 2.11 -15.04 -2.79
CA VAL A 63 0.87 -15.02 -1.99
C VAL A 63 1.16 -14.60 -0.54
N LYS A 64 2.29 -15.02 0.03
CA LYS A 64 2.73 -14.59 1.36
C LYS A 64 3.07 -13.09 1.39
N ARG A 65 3.72 -12.56 0.35
CA ARG A 65 4.00 -11.13 0.17
C ARG A 65 2.69 -10.34 0.12
N GLN A 66 1.75 -10.75 -0.72
CA GLN A 66 0.44 -10.08 -0.85
C GLN A 66 -0.37 -10.14 0.45
N ASN A 67 -0.44 -11.31 1.10
CA ASN A 67 -1.14 -11.46 2.36
C ASN A 67 -0.54 -10.62 3.49
N LYS A 68 0.79 -10.49 3.56
CA LYS A 68 1.45 -9.69 4.60
C LYS A 68 1.17 -8.20 4.42
N THR A 69 1.17 -7.71 3.19
CA THR A 69 1.05 -6.28 2.89
C THR A 69 -0.40 -5.82 2.88
N CYS A 70 -1.35 -6.68 2.51
CA CYS A 70 -2.74 -6.27 2.34
C CYS A 70 -3.67 -6.76 3.47
N LYS A 71 -3.21 -7.55 4.44
CA LYS A 71 -4.08 -8.01 5.55
C LYS A 71 -3.68 -7.39 6.88
N ARG A 72 -4.70 -6.87 7.56
CA ARG A 72 -4.62 -6.52 8.96
C ARG A 72 -4.33 -7.79 9.78
N ARG A 73 -3.38 -7.73 10.72
CA ARG A 73 -3.11 -8.87 11.62
C ARG A 73 -4.31 -9.11 12.52
N ARG A 74 -4.65 -10.37 12.81
CA ARG A 74 -5.84 -10.76 13.58
C ARG A 74 -5.99 -10.02 14.93
N ASN A 75 -4.88 -9.66 15.57
CA ASN A 75 -4.86 -8.99 16.88
C ASN A 75 -4.35 -7.54 16.83
N SER A 76 -4.33 -6.90 15.67
CA SER A 76 -3.88 -5.51 15.58
C SER A 76 -4.95 -4.55 16.10
N GLY A 77 -4.50 -3.46 16.73
CA GLY A 77 -5.37 -2.37 17.16
C GLY A 77 -6.14 -1.72 16.00
N PRO A 78 -7.24 -1.00 16.30
CA PRO A 78 -8.07 -0.35 15.29
C PRO A 78 -7.34 0.76 14.51
N ASN A 79 -6.16 1.16 14.96
CA ASN A 79 -5.32 2.14 14.28
C ASN A 79 -4.40 1.53 13.21
N ILE A 80 -4.30 0.20 13.10
CA ILE A 80 -3.47 -0.47 12.10
C ILE A 80 -4.31 -0.78 10.86
N ILE A 81 -3.95 -0.18 9.71
CA ILE A 81 -4.62 -0.40 8.43
C ILE A 81 -4.00 -1.61 7.72
N ALA A 82 -2.67 -1.62 7.64
CA ALA A 82 -1.87 -2.71 7.07
C ALA A 82 -0.52 -2.82 7.79
N ASP A 83 0.25 -3.89 7.52
CA ASP A 83 1.59 -4.04 8.12
C ASP A 83 2.50 -2.93 7.60
N GLY A 84 2.85 -1.97 8.47
CA GLY A 84 3.61 -0.77 8.08
C GLY A 84 2.77 0.45 7.68
N LEU A 85 1.43 0.38 7.69
CA LEU A 85 0.54 1.53 7.46
C LEU A 85 -0.43 1.70 8.64
N ARG A 86 -0.36 2.84 9.34
CA ARG A 86 -1.14 3.05 10.57
C ARG A 86 -1.53 4.49 10.83
N ALA A 87 -2.67 4.69 11.49
CA ALA A 87 -3.02 5.93 12.15
C ALA A 87 -2.21 6.11 13.44
N TYR A 88 -1.78 7.35 13.72
CA TYR A 88 -0.90 7.66 14.84
C TYR A 88 -1.08 9.10 15.33
N ILE A 89 -0.69 9.37 16.59
CA ILE A 89 -0.56 10.73 17.11
C ILE A 89 0.92 11.01 17.37
N GLY A 90 1.53 11.81 16.50
CA GLY A 90 2.89 12.31 16.65
C GLY A 90 3.02 13.19 17.89
N ILE A 91 4.08 12.99 18.66
CA ILE A 91 4.35 13.74 19.89
C ILE A 91 5.60 14.58 19.64
N GLU A 92 5.46 15.90 19.66
CA GLU A 92 6.58 16.82 19.53
C GLU A 92 6.75 17.63 20.81
N SER A 93 7.95 17.63 21.39
CA SER A 93 8.29 18.53 22.49
C SER A 93 9.08 19.71 21.95
N ARG A 94 8.54 20.93 22.06
CA ARG A 94 9.24 22.15 21.66
C ARG A 94 9.44 23.07 22.87
N SER A 95 10.63 23.66 22.96
CA SER A 95 10.90 24.73 23.92
C SER A 95 10.33 26.04 23.37
N ARG A 96 9.44 26.69 24.10
CA ARG A 96 8.88 27.99 23.73
C ARG A 96 8.78 28.85 24.97
N MET A 97 9.36 30.05 24.92
CA MET A 97 9.37 31.02 26.04
C MET A 97 9.88 30.40 27.35
N GLY A 98 10.99 29.65 27.30
CA GLY A 98 11.59 29.03 28.49
C GLY A 98 10.88 27.78 29.03
N GLY A 99 9.70 27.41 28.49
CA GLY A 99 8.97 26.20 28.88
C GLY A 99 8.97 25.13 27.80
N LYS A 100 9.08 23.85 28.19
CA LYS A 100 8.84 22.71 27.29
C LYS A 100 7.33 22.52 27.13
N ARG A 101 6.82 22.65 25.91
CA ARG A 101 5.44 22.32 25.56
C ARG A 101 5.41 21.10 24.66
N THR A 102 4.50 20.18 24.94
CA THR A 102 4.24 18.99 24.13
C THR A 102 3.07 19.26 23.20
N TYR A 103 3.21 18.89 21.93
CA TYR A 103 2.22 19.04 20.88
C TYR A 103 1.86 17.68 20.31
N PHE A 104 0.56 17.41 20.19
CA PHE A 104 0.04 16.16 19.65
C PHE A 104 -0.43 16.37 18.20
N THR A 105 0.00 15.54 17.26
CA THR A 105 -0.25 15.73 15.83
C THR A 105 -0.85 14.47 15.21
N PRO A 106 -2.16 14.46 14.91
CA PRO A 106 -2.76 13.36 14.16
C PRO A 106 -2.08 13.19 12.80
N CYS A 107 -1.66 11.97 12.49
CA CYS A 107 -1.02 11.63 11.23
C CYS A 107 -1.25 10.17 10.83
N PHE A 108 -0.94 9.86 9.58
CA PHE A 108 -0.76 8.51 9.08
C PHE A 108 0.73 8.23 8.91
N LEU A 109 1.18 7.06 9.35
CA LEU A 109 2.56 6.62 9.27
C LEU A 109 2.71 5.48 8.27
N VAL A 110 3.71 5.62 7.42
CA VAL A 110 4.17 4.58 6.49
C VAL A 110 5.59 4.16 6.87
N THR A 111 5.77 2.90 7.21
CA THR A 111 7.08 2.35 7.59
C THR A 111 7.90 2.04 6.34
N LYS A 112 9.13 2.58 6.26
CA LYS A 112 10.06 2.27 5.18
C LYS A 112 10.66 0.86 5.34
N PRO A 113 10.75 0.03 4.29
CA PRO A 113 11.32 -1.30 4.36
C PRO A 113 12.85 -1.24 4.43
N GLY A 114 13.47 -1.95 5.38
CA GLY A 114 14.94 -2.06 5.52
C GLY A 114 15.46 -1.75 6.94
N TYR A 115 16.75 -2.01 7.17
CA TYR A 115 17.38 -1.86 8.49
C TYR A 115 17.64 -0.38 8.82
N GLY A 116 17.26 0.06 10.03
CA GLY A 116 17.45 1.45 10.49
C GLY A 116 16.42 2.46 9.98
N ASN A 117 15.34 1.99 9.37
CA ASN A 117 14.39 2.86 8.69
C ASN A 117 13.32 3.45 9.60
N GLY A 118 13.14 4.78 9.51
CA GLY A 118 12.09 5.53 10.19
C GLY A 118 10.76 5.52 9.44
N ASP A 119 9.72 5.99 10.10
CA ASP A 119 8.40 6.17 9.50
C ASP A 119 8.31 7.49 8.70
N ILE A 120 7.59 7.46 7.58
CA ILE A 120 7.14 8.66 6.86
C ILE A 120 5.82 9.09 7.48
N ALA A 121 5.71 10.36 7.87
CA ALA A 121 4.52 10.88 8.54
C ALA A 121 3.74 11.86 7.65
N PHE A 122 2.49 11.52 7.36
CA PHE A 122 1.53 12.36 6.64
C PHE A 122 0.61 13.03 7.65
N ARG A 123 0.84 14.32 7.90
CA ARG A 123 0.14 15.07 8.96
C ARG A 123 -1.21 15.57 8.49
N VAL A 124 -2.24 15.32 9.30
CA VAL A 124 -3.60 15.80 9.03
C VAL A 124 -3.65 17.33 9.04
N SER A 125 -2.87 17.99 9.90
CA SER A 125 -2.80 19.45 9.94
C SER A 125 -2.22 20.10 8.68
N THR A 126 -1.52 19.33 7.84
CA THR A 126 -0.85 19.84 6.63
C THR A 126 -1.67 19.57 5.37
N HIS A 127 -2.29 18.39 5.27
CA HIS A 127 -3.02 17.96 4.08
C HIS A 127 -4.54 17.90 4.28
N GLY A 128 -5.04 18.00 5.50
CA GLY A 128 -6.40 17.58 5.82
C GLY A 128 -6.49 16.06 5.99
N TYR A 129 -7.66 15.57 6.44
CA TYR A 129 -7.79 14.17 6.86
C TYR A 129 -7.72 13.19 5.70
N ASN A 130 -8.53 13.42 4.65
CA ASN A 130 -8.65 12.52 3.51
C ASN A 130 -7.36 12.52 2.68
N GLU A 131 -6.86 13.70 2.31
CA GLU A 131 -5.64 13.82 1.49
C GLU A 131 -4.39 13.27 2.22
N ALA A 132 -4.29 13.44 3.54
CA ALA A 132 -3.22 12.82 4.32
C ALA A 132 -3.28 11.28 4.26
N TYR A 133 -4.48 10.72 4.24
CA TYR A 133 -4.66 9.27 4.13
C TYR A 133 -4.34 8.78 2.72
N GLU A 134 -4.89 9.43 1.69
CA GLU A 134 -4.66 9.09 0.28
C GLU A 134 -3.16 9.08 -0.05
N LYS A 135 -2.42 10.12 0.36
CA LYS A 135 -0.96 10.21 0.17
C LYS A 135 -0.21 9.10 0.91
N ALA A 136 -0.66 8.74 2.11
CA ALA A 136 -0.07 7.65 2.85
C ALA A 136 -0.29 6.30 2.15
N VAL A 137 -1.49 6.07 1.61
CA VAL A 137 -1.81 4.86 0.84
C VAL A 137 -1.03 4.81 -0.47
N GLU A 138 -0.95 5.92 -1.21
CA GLU A 138 -0.15 6.04 -2.44
C GLU A 138 1.32 5.69 -2.18
N THR A 139 1.93 6.35 -1.19
CA THR A 139 3.33 6.08 -0.81
C THR A 139 3.54 4.64 -0.36
N TYR A 140 2.57 4.06 0.37
CA TYR A 140 2.62 2.67 0.79
C TYR A 140 2.57 1.71 -0.42
N CYS A 141 1.72 2.00 -1.40
CA CYS A 141 1.61 1.20 -2.62
C CYS A 141 2.88 1.27 -3.46
N GLU A 142 3.49 2.44 -3.60
CA GLU A 142 4.78 2.62 -4.29
C GLU A 142 5.90 1.81 -3.62
N ILE A 143 6.02 1.91 -2.29
CA ILE A 143 7.07 1.23 -1.52
C ILE A 143 6.96 -0.30 -1.66
N HIS A 144 5.74 -0.82 -1.74
CA HIS A 144 5.47 -2.25 -1.74
C HIS A 144 5.15 -2.84 -3.12
N ASN A 145 5.16 -2.02 -4.18
CA ASN A 145 4.73 -2.37 -5.53
C ASN A 145 3.37 -3.08 -5.53
N LEU A 146 2.35 -2.40 -4.99
CA LEU A 146 0.98 -2.89 -4.94
C LEU A 146 0.21 -2.55 -6.23
N THR A 147 -0.83 -3.32 -6.51
CA THR A 147 -1.69 -3.12 -7.69
C THR A 147 -2.76 -2.05 -7.44
N ASP A 148 -3.37 -1.54 -8.51
CA ASP A 148 -4.47 -0.56 -8.43
C ASP A 148 -5.68 -1.11 -7.64
N GLU A 149 -5.96 -2.41 -7.77
CA GLU A 149 -7.01 -3.08 -6.99
C GLU A 149 -6.71 -3.03 -5.48
N GLN A 150 -5.45 -3.26 -5.10
CA GLN A 150 -5.02 -3.19 -3.69
C GLN A 150 -5.01 -1.76 -3.17
N TYR A 151 -4.71 -0.78 -4.02
CA TYR A 151 -4.82 0.64 -3.68
C TYR A 151 -6.25 1.00 -3.30
N VAL A 152 -7.24 0.60 -4.11
CA VAL A 152 -8.67 0.83 -3.83
C VAL A 152 -9.09 0.14 -2.54
N GLU A 153 -8.69 -1.13 -2.33
CA GLU A 153 -8.99 -1.84 -1.07
C GLU A 153 -8.41 -1.15 0.17
N LEU A 154 -7.24 -0.53 0.06
CA LEU A 154 -6.63 0.22 1.16
C LEU A 154 -7.36 1.54 1.41
N LEU A 155 -7.82 2.24 0.36
CA LEU A 155 -8.62 3.45 0.51
C LEU A 155 -9.93 3.18 1.27
N ASP A 156 -10.61 2.06 0.98
CA ASP A 156 -11.84 1.66 1.66
C ASP A 156 -11.64 1.36 3.15
N ARG A 157 -10.40 1.11 3.59
CA ARG A 157 -10.04 0.86 4.98
C ARG A 157 -9.66 2.12 5.76
N MET A 158 -10.00 3.29 5.24
CA MET A 158 -9.77 4.54 5.95
C MET A 158 -10.35 4.47 7.37
N PRO A 159 -9.55 4.67 8.42
CA PRO A 159 -10.05 4.60 9.78
C PRO A 159 -11.01 5.76 10.05
N SER A 160 -11.94 5.56 10.98
CA SER A 160 -12.76 6.66 11.50
C SER A 160 -11.90 7.65 12.30
N LYS A 161 -12.27 8.94 12.27
CA LYS A 161 -11.69 9.98 13.13
C LYS A 161 -11.76 9.63 14.62
N GLU A 162 -12.69 8.76 15.03
CA GLU A 162 -12.83 8.26 16.39
C GLU A 162 -11.60 7.49 16.89
N VAL A 163 -10.85 6.83 15.98
CA VAL A 163 -9.61 6.11 16.35
C VAL A 163 -8.61 7.04 17.04
N PHE A 164 -8.55 8.31 16.63
CA PHE A 164 -7.66 9.31 17.20
C PHE A 164 -8.15 9.85 18.55
N THR A 165 -9.46 9.91 18.76
CA THR A 165 -10.06 10.54 19.95
C THR A 165 -10.50 9.56 21.03
N GLY A 166 -10.58 8.27 20.71
CA GLY A 166 -10.73 7.17 21.65
C GLY A 166 -9.41 6.42 21.79
N TYR A 167 -9.23 5.35 21.00
CA TYR A 167 -8.12 4.39 21.16
C TYR A 167 -6.72 5.02 21.28
N LEU A 168 -6.34 5.92 20.36
CA LEU A 168 -5.02 6.54 20.37
C LEU A 168 -4.86 7.58 21.49
N LEU A 169 -5.93 8.31 21.83
CA LEU A 169 -5.92 9.24 22.94
C LEU A 169 -5.77 8.50 24.27
N ASP A 170 -6.53 7.43 24.49
CA ASP A 170 -6.45 6.58 25.68
C ASP A 170 -5.04 6.01 25.84
N ALA A 171 -4.44 5.53 24.74
CA ALA A 171 -3.06 5.06 24.74
C ALA A 171 -2.05 6.14 25.14
N LEU A 172 -2.27 7.42 24.78
CA LEU A 172 -1.43 8.54 25.23
C LEU A 172 -1.62 8.85 26.70
N LEU A 173 -2.86 8.88 27.18
CA LEU A 173 -3.18 9.14 28.59
C LEU A 173 -2.56 8.07 29.50
N MET A 174 -2.66 6.79 29.10
CA MET A 174 -2.02 5.67 29.81
C MET A 174 -0.48 5.78 29.86
N ARG A 175 0.13 6.50 28.92
CA ARG A 175 1.58 6.81 28.92
C ARG A 175 1.94 8.07 29.70
N GLY A 176 0.97 8.70 30.37
CA GLY A 176 1.17 9.89 31.20
C GLY A 176 1.14 11.22 30.44
N HIS A 177 0.75 11.22 29.17
CA HIS A 177 0.59 12.46 28.41
C HIS A 177 -0.70 13.19 28.79
N ARG A 178 -0.66 14.53 28.78
CA ARG A 178 -1.82 15.39 29.10
C ARG A 178 -2.50 15.92 27.83
N ALA A 179 -2.80 15.03 26.90
CA ALA A 179 -3.55 15.36 25.70
C ALA A 179 -5.06 15.49 26.02
N THR A 180 -5.79 16.30 25.27
CA THR A 180 -7.26 16.40 25.41
C THR A 180 -7.97 16.03 24.12
N LYS A 181 -9.19 15.50 24.23
CA LYS A 181 -10.03 15.19 23.07
C LYS A 181 -10.26 16.42 22.19
N ALA A 182 -10.50 17.59 22.79
CA ALA A 182 -10.68 18.84 22.08
C ALA A 182 -9.43 19.26 21.28
N GLU A 183 -8.22 19.06 21.83
CA GLU A 183 -6.98 19.35 21.12
C GLU A 183 -6.77 18.44 19.90
N ILE A 184 -7.15 17.16 20.01
CA ILE A 184 -7.05 16.23 18.88
C ILE A 184 -8.11 16.55 17.82
N LEU A 185 -9.36 16.79 18.24
CA LEU A 185 -10.46 17.13 17.34
C LEU A 185 -10.18 18.40 16.52
N SER A 186 -9.64 19.45 17.16
CA SER A 186 -9.32 20.69 16.45
C SER A 186 -8.30 20.48 15.34
N LYS A 187 -7.41 19.50 15.46
CA LYS A 187 -6.40 19.15 14.44
C LYS A 187 -6.89 18.16 13.39
N LEU A 188 -7.99 17.44 13.67
CA LEU A 188 -8.68 16.57 12.72
C LEU A 188 -9.72 17.31 11.87
N GLY A 189 -10.17 18.47 12.36
CA GLY A 189 -11.18 19.33 11.75
C GLY A 189 -10.70 20.76 11.46
N SER A 190 -9.38 21.03 11.55
CA SER A 190 -8.83 22.31 11.17
C SER A 190 -8.89 22.47 9.65
N VAL A 191 -10.04 23.02 9.24
CA VAL A 191 -10.36 23.76 8.02
C VAL A 191 -10.26 22.94 6.75
N GLU A 192 -11.40 22.38 6.33
CA GLU A 192 -11.82 22.55 4.95
C GLU A 192 -11.73 24.06 4.66
N ASN A 193 -10.55 24.53 4.24
CA ASN A 193 -10.53 25.76 3.50
C ASN A 193 -11.21 25.36 2.21
N GLU A 194 -12.50 25.68 2.11
CA GLU A 194 -13.13 26.03 0.85
C GLU A 194 -12.26 27.12 0.21
N GLY A 195 -11.15 26.68 -0.39
CA GLY A 195 -10.41 27.41 -1.37
C GLY A 195 -11.32 27.45 -2.58
N VAL A 196 -12.20 28.45 -2.57
CA VAL A 196 -12.82 29.07 -3.73
C VAL A 196 -11.88 28.88 -4.92
N SER A 197 -12.22 27.95 -5.80
CA SER A 197 -11.72 27.96 -7.18
C SER A 197 -12.31 29.22 -7.81
N PRO A 198 -11.52 30.26 -8.14
CA PRO A 198 -12.05 31.36 -8.89
C PRO A 198 -11.99 31.01 -10.38
N MET A 199 -13.12 31.21 -11.04
CA MET A 199 -13.33 31.31 -12.49
C MET A 199 -13.75 30.04 -13.23
N ALA A 200 -15.01 29.65 -13.01
CA ALA A 200 -15.93 29.53 -14.13
C ALA A 200 -16.82 30.79 -14.20
N LYS A 201 -16.41 31.77 -15.02
CA LYS A 201 -17.34 32.74 -15.61
C LYS A 201 -17.24 32.60 -17.13
N GLY A 202 -18.28 32.03 -17.71
CA GLY A 202 -18.43 31.93 -19.15
C GLY A 202 -18.76 33.26 -19.81
N LYS A 203 -18.44 33.29 -21.11
CA LYS A 203 -18.85 34.21 -22.19
C LYS A 203 -18.08 35.53 -22.26
N THR A 204 -17.20 35.64 -23.27
CA THR A 204 -17.57 36.19 -24.59
C THR A 204 -16.45 35.94 -25.60
N ALA A 205 -16.82 35.46 -26.79
CA ALA A 205 -15.96 35.46 -27.96
C ALA A 205 -15.55 36.90 -28.31
N ARG A 206 -14.24 37.15 -28.42
CA ARG A 206 -13.70 38.24 -29.24
C ARG A 206 -12.40 37.78 -29.86
N THR A 207 -12.50 37.60 -31.18
CA THR A 207 -11.44 37.51 -32.16
C THR A 207 -10.61 38.79 -32.07
N GLU A 208 -9.35 38.71 -31.61
CA GLU A 208 -8.40 39.81 -31.80
C GLU A 208 -7.11 39.25 -32.40
N PHE A 209 -6.90 39.70 -33.64
CA PHE A 209 -5.68 39.63 -34.41
C PHE A 209 -4.50 40.16 -33.60
N VAL A 210 -3.41 39.40 -33.55
CA VAL A 210 -2.10 39.95 -33.19
C VAL A 210 -1.19 39.78 -34.40
N ALA A 211 -0.92 40.92 -35.04
CA ALA A 211 0.08 41.04 -36.10
C ALA A 211 1.48 40.76 -35.51
N GLN A 212 2.15 39.73 -36.01
CA GLN A 212 3.58 39.57 -35.82
C GLN A 212 4.30 40.43 -36.86
N SER A 213 4.95 41.49 -36.36
CA SER A 213 6.08 42.13 -37.01
C SER A 213 7.31 41.79 -36.17
N ILE A 214 8.19 40.93 -36.69
CA ILE A 214 9.66 41.04 -36.64
C ILE A 214 10.18 39.92 -37.55
N GLY A 215 10.90 40.32 -38.59
CA GLY A 215 11.38 39.43 -39.64
C GLY A 215 12.51 38.50 -39.22
N GLY A 216 12.76 37.52 -40.09
CA GLY A 216 14.05 36.84 -40.18
C GLY A 216 14.01 35.32 -40.06
N ARG A 217 13.78 34.67 -41.21
CA ARG A 217 14.41 33.42 -41.68
C ARG A 217 14.33 32.15 -40.80
N ASN A 218 13.58 31.20 -41.36
CA ASN A 218 13.90 29.79 -41.57
C ASN A 218 13.91 28.79 -40.39
N ASN A 219 13.14 27.73 -40.65
CA ASN A 219 13.28 26.32 -40.25
C ASN A 219 12.59 25.83 -38.97
N GLN A 220 11.45 25.17 -39.26
CA GLN A 220 11.02 23.83 -38.80
C GLN A 220 11.11 23.48 -37.31
N ALA A 221 9.95 23.25 -36.70
CA ALA A 221 9.73 22.07 -35.86
C ALA A 221 8.22 21.80 -35.69
N THR A 222 7.76 20.77 -36.37
CA THR A 222 6.53 20.01 -36.11
C THR A 222 6.51 19.43 -34.69
N SER A 223 5.39 19.54 -33.98
CA SER A 223 4.91 18.46 -33.12
C SER A 223 3.38 18.49 -33.01
N TYR A 224 2.78 17.33 -33.23
CA TYR A 224 1.35 17.06 -33.23
C TYR A 224 0.92 16.63 -31.82
N LEU A 225 -0.13 17.24 -31.27
CA LEU A 225 -0.89 16.69 -30.14
C LEU A 225 -2.15 16.02 -30.72
N VAL A 226 -2.22 14.69 -30.62
CA VAL A 226 -3.43 13.90 -30.91
C VAL A 226 -4.07 13.54 -29.58
N GLU A 227 -5.09 14.29 -29.18
CA GLU A 227 -6.03 13.87 -28.14
C GLU A 227 -7.13 13.02 -28.79
N LYS A 228 -7.29 11.79 -28.31
CA LYS A 228 -8.32 10.85 -28.74
C LYS A 228 -9.25 10.59 -27.56
N ASN A 229 -10.20 11.51 -27.33
CA ASN A 229 -11.34 11.24 -26.45
C ASN A 229 -12.50 10.71 -27.29
N MET A 230 -12.78 9.41 -27.14
CA MET A 230 -13.96 8.78 -27.69
C MET A 230 -15.20 9.25 -26.93
N ASN A 231 -16.12 9.82 -27.70
CA ASN A 231 -17.49 10.15 -27.30
C ASN A 231 -18.24 8.91 -26.80
N LEU A 232 -18.79 9.02 -25.61
CA LEU A 232 -20.01 8.33 -25.20
C LEU A 232 -21.12 9.39 -25.22
N TYR A 233 -22.09 9.22 -26.13
CA TYR A 233 -23.53 9.42 -25.93
C TYR A 233 -24.22 9.45 -27.29
N LYS A 234 -24.83 8.32 -27.66
CA LYS A 234 -26.27 8.22 -27.92
C LYS A 234 -26.70 6.76 -27.82
#